data_AF-A0A959G954-F1
#
_entry.id   AF-A0A959G954-F1
#
_cell.length_a   1.000
_cell.length_b   1.000
_cell.length_c   1.000
_cell.angle_alpha   90.00
_cell.angle_beta   90.00
_cell.angle_gamma   90.00
#
_symmetry.space_group_name_H-M   'P 1'
#
loop_
_entity.id
_entity.type
_entity.pdbx_description
1 polymer ?
#
loop_
_entity_poly.entity_id
_entity_poly.type
_entity_poly.pdbx_seq_one_letter_code
_entity_poly.pdbx_strand_id
1 'polypeptide(L)'
;DILLKDAFFNPEATLEVGGIEPYLIGMSTVVEQDFDCQVIDGLRNFLFGPPGAGGLDLVALNINRGRDRGLPDYNTVRADFGMAPKERFEEIVSDPLMSASLEMVYHDVNNIDPWVGMLAEDHMSDALFGETAMRIIEHQFIALRDGDRFYYENDPWLTQEEKAWIKGNRLADIIRRNCPISCLHDEVFIAQPIAVTPTVATAEALPFSVFPNPAQDRINLQLGQELSAKAIVRITDSYGREVLRREIASHSGEQPFAIDLDGSLPAGLYRVFVVMDSKVGHQPFIRVSAN
;
A
#
# COMPACT_ATOMS: atom_id res chain seq x y z
N ASP A 1 8.48 -10.21 2.16
CA ASP A 1 7.89 -8.92 2.56
C ASP A 1 8.42 -7.79 1.70
N ILE A 2 7.51 -6.94 1.23
CA ILE A 2 7.82 -5.71 0.49
C ILE A 2 7.68 -4.56 1.47
N LEU A 3 8.69 -3.70 1.58
CA LEU A 3 8.60 -2.50 2.41
C LEU A 3 7.63 -1.51 1.76
N LEU A 4 6.84 -0.78 2.55
CA LEU A 4 5.85 0.18 2.02
C LEU A 4 6.46 1.19 1.03
N LYS A 5 7.67 1.68 1.32
CA LYS A 5 8.41 2.60 0.45
C LYS A 5 8.70 2.04 -0.96
N ASP A 6 8.79 0.71 -1.08
CA ASP A 6 9.08 0.00 -2.32
C ASP A 6 7.79 -0.50 -3.02
N ALA A 7 6.63 -0.32 -2.37
CA ALA A 7 5.31 -0.69 -2.90
C ALA A 7 4.63 0.47 -3.66
N PHE A 8 4.99 1.73 -3.39
CA PHE A 8 4.38 2.88 -4.06
C PHE A 8 4.56 2.84 -5.58
N PHE A 9 3.45 2.97 -6.31
CA PHE A 9 3.41 2.97 -7.77
C PHE A 9 4.12 1.77 -8.42
N ASN A 10 4.13 0.62 -7.74
CA ASN A 10 4.78 -0.60 -8.20
C ASN A 10 3.73 -1.69 -8.53
N PRO A 11 3.02 -1.62 -9.67
CA PRO A 11 2.07 -2.65 -10.07
C PRO A 11 2.75 -3.98 -10.41
N GLU A 12 4.06 -3.99 -10.69
CA GLU A 12 4.82 -5.21 -10.94
C GLU A 12 4.84 -6.12 -9.71
N ALA A 13 4.93 -5.55 -8.51
CA ALA A 13 4.88 -6.29 -7.26
C ALA A 13 3.64 -7.20 -7.16
N THR A 14 2.50 -6.75 -7.69
CA THR A 14 1.27 -7.55 -7.73
C THR A 14 1.39 -8.77 -8.63
N LEU A 15 2.03 -8.61 -9.80
CA LEU A 15 2.31 -9.73 -10.70
C LEU A 15 3.33 -10.70 -10.10
N GLU A 16 4.34 -10.17 -9.40
CA GLU A 16 5.42 -10.95 -8.77
C GLU A 16 4.90 -11.90 -7.69
N VAL A 17 3.91 -11.48 -6.90
CA VAL A 17 3.31 -12.32 -5.85
C VAL A 17 2.16 -13.20 -6.36
N GLY A 18 1.89 -13.19 -7.66
CA GLY A 18 0.89 -14.06 -8.29
C GLY A 18 -0.54 -13.51 -8.31
N GLY A 19 -0.73 -12.21 -8.12
CA GLY A 19 -2.04 -11.55 -8.20
C GLY A 19 -2.38 -10.69 -7.00
N ILE A 20 -3.67 -10.37 -6.85
CA ILE A 20 -4.19 -9.53 -5.76
C ILE A 20 -4.56 -10.36 -4.52
N GLU A 21 -4.71 -11.67 -4.68
CA GLU A 21 -5.16 -12.61 -3.66
C GLU A 21 -4.29 -12.60 -2.41
N PRO A 22 -2.94 -12.60 -2.50
CA PRO A 22 -2.09 -12.51 -1.32
C PRO A 22 -2.27 -11.20 -0.54
N TYR A 23 -2.56 -10.09 -1.23
CA TYR A 23 -2.83 -8.80 -0.56
C TYR A 23 -4.16 -8.83 0.17
N LEU A 24 -5.21 -9.39 -0.45
CA LEU A 24 -6.53 -9.51 0.19
C LEU A 24 -6.46 -10.40 1.43
N ILE A 25 -5.70 -11.49 1.38
CA ILE A 25 -5.44 -12.34 2.55
C ILE A 25 -4.68 -11.54 3.61
N GLY A 26 -3.60 -10.84 3.24
CA GLY A 26 -2.82 -10.02 4.16
C GLY A 26 -3.65 -8.93 4.84
N MET A 27 -4.46 -8.19 4.08
CA MET A 27 -5.34 -7.13 4.60
C MET A 27 -6.40 -7.65 5.58
N SER A 28 -6.81 -8.92 5.44
CA SER A 28 -7.78 -9.54 6.36
C SER A 28 -7.15 -10.20 7.59
N THR A 29 -5.82 -10.30 7.67
CA THR A 29 -5.11 -11.09 8.69
C THR A 29 -4.07 -10.30 9.48
N VAL A 30 -3.52 -9.23 8.90
CA VAL A 30 -2.57 -8.35 9.55
C VAL A 30 -3.33 -7.24 10.27
N VAL A 31 -2.94 -6.96 11.52
CA VAL A 31 -3.48 -5.84 12.30
C VAL A 31 -2.96 -4.53 11.73
N GLU A 32 -3.86 -3.56 11.57
CA GLU A 32 -3.51 -2.20 11.15
C GLU A 32 -2.63 -1.47 12.18
N GLN A 33 -1.93 -0.42 11.74
CA GLN A 33 -1.30 0.52 12.67
C GLN A 33 -2.37 1.39 13.31
N ASP A 34 -2.10 1.88 14.51
CA ASP A 34 -3.06 2.67 15.27
C ASP A 34 -3.26 4.08 14.68
N PHE A 35 -4.39 4.72 15.01
CA PHE A 35 -4.66 6.11 14.63
C PHE A 35 -4.07 7.07 15.67
N ASP A 36 -2.78 7.39 15.52
CA ASP A 36 -2.05 8.20 16.50
C ASP A 36 -1.06 9.19 15.83
N CYS A 37 -0.33 9.95 16.65
CA CYS A 37 0.71 10.87 16.16
C CYS A 37 2.02 10.16 15.71
N GLN A 38 2.08 8.82 15.71
CA GLN A 38 3.27 8.05 15.34
C GLN A 38 3.13 7.46 13.93
N VAL A 39 3.75 8.13 12.96
CA VAL A 39 3.74 7.70 11.56
C VAL A 39 5.06 7.07 11.18
N ILE A 40 5.00 5.86 10.58
CA ILE A 40 6.15 5.08 10.15
C ILE A 40 7.04 5.84 9.14
N ASP A 41 8.33 5.53 9.13
CA ASP A 41 9.32 6.16 8.26
C ASP A 41 8.98 6.06 6.77
N GLY A 42 8.31 4.98 6.35
CA GLY A 42 7.87 4.81 4.96
C GLY A 42 6.95 5.93 4.46
N LEU A 43 6.23 6.60 5.36
CA LEU A 43 5.35 7.74 5.06
C LEU A 43 5.92 9.08 5.54
N ARG A 44 6.67 9.08 6.64
CA ARG A 44 7.23 10.31 7.23
C ARG A 44 8.55 10.75 6.60
N ASN A 45 9.39 9.81 6.18
CA ASN A 45 10.75 10.11 5.71
C ASN A 45 10.99 9.68 4.25
N PHE A 46 10.17 8.75 3.74
CA PHE A 46 10.38 8.11 2.44
C PHE A 46 9.13 8.12 1.54
N LEU A 47 8.19 9.05 1.77
CA LEU A 47 7.01 9.15 0.90
C LEU A 47 7.47 9.50 -0.52
N PHE A 48 7.34 8.53 -1.42
CA PHE A 48 7.74 8.62 -2.83
C PHE A 48 9.23 8.95 -3.07
N GLY A 49 10.16 8.01 -2.81
CA GLY A 49 11.46 8.03 -3.51
C GLY A 49 12.63 7.17 -2.99
N PRO A 50 13.59 6.80 -3.87
CA PRO A 50 14.90 6.28 -3.48
C PRO A 50 15.84 7.39 -2.93
N PRO A 51 16.80 7.08 -2.02
CA PRO A 51 17.65 8.09 -1.37
C PRO A 51 18.50 8.93 -2.35
N GLY A 52 18.41 10.27 -2.24
CA GLY A 52 19.10 11.28 -3.06
C GLY A 52 18.18 12.32 -3.73
N ALA A 53 16.88 12.01 -3.84
CA ALA A 53 15.84 12.91 -4.35
C ALA A 53 15.00 13.58 -3.26
N GLY A 54 15.34 13.37 -1.98
CA GLY A 54 14.70 13.99 -0.81
C GLY A 54 13.23 13.59 -0.64
N GLY A 55 12.95 12.29 -0.45
CA GLY A 55 11.60 11.75 -0.22
C GLY A 55 10.76 12.61 0.71
N LEU A 56 9.45 12.63 0.48
CA LEU A 56 8.54 13.55 1.14
C LEU A 56 8.17 13.06 2.55
N ASP A 57 7.70 14.01 3.37
CA ASP A 57 7.07 13.74 4.66
C ASP A 57 5.56 13.94 4.52
N LEU A 58 4.79 12.84 4.54
CA LEU A 58 3.33 12.89 4.43
C LEU A 58 2.69 13.67 5.58
N VAL A 59 3.25 13.58 6.78
CA VAL A 59 2.76 14.25 7.98
C VAL A 59 2.94 15.76 7.81
N ALA A 60 4.16 16.19 7.44
CA ALA A 60 4.44 17.60 7.18
C ALA A 60 3.58 18.14 6.02
N LEU A 61 3.36 17.34 4.98
CA LEU A 61 2.47 17.68 3.87
C LEU A 61 1.03 17.85 4.32
N ASN A 62 0.50 16.97 5.18
CA ASN A 62 -0.88 17.08 5.70
C ASN A 62 -1.06 18.34 6.55
N ILE A 63 -0.10 18.64 7.44
CA ILE A 63 -0.10 19.87 8.25
C ILE A 63 -0.07 21.10 7.33
N ASN A 64 0.88 21.15 6.39
CA ASN A 64 1.00 22.25 5.46
C ASN A 64 -0.24 22.38 4.55
N ARG A 65 -0.87 21.26 4.18
CA ARG A 65 -2.13 21.25 3.41
C ARG A 65 -3.26 21.89 4.21
N GLY A 66 -3.39 21.57 5.49
CA GLY A 66 -4.41 22.18 6.34
C GLY A 66 -4.27 23.70 6.37
N ARG A 67 -3.03 24.19 6.58
CA ARG A 67 -2.70 25.62 6.58
C ARG A 67 -2.93 26.29 5.22
N ASP A 68 -2.50 25.66 4.13
CA ASP A 68 -2.71 26.13 2.75
C ASP A 68 -4.21 26.27 2.41
N ARG A 69 -5.05 25.36 2.93
CA ARG A 69 -6.50 25.42 2.75
C ARG A 69 -7.22 26.36 3.72
N GLY A 70 -6.48 27.04 4.59
CA GLY A 70 -7.05 27.95 5.57
C GLY A 70 -7.96 27.23 6.57
N LEU A 71 -7.67 25.97 6.90
CA LEU A 71 -8.36 25.32 8.01
C LEU A 71 -8.09 26.12 9.29
N PRO A 72 -9.11 26.38 10.11
CA PRO A 72 -8.93 27.04 11.38
C PRO A 72 -8.18 26.11 12.36
N ASP A 73 -7.85 26.61 13.55
CA ASP A 73 -7.21 25.79 14.58
C ASP A 73 -8.15 24.70 15.12
N TYR A 74 -7.56 23.71 15.79
CA TYR A 74 -8.27 22.58 16.38
C TYR A 74 -9.43 22.99 17.29
N ASN A 75 -9.28 23.99 18.15
CA ASN A 75 -10.34 24.41 19.07
C ASN A 75 -11.47 25.15 18.35
N THR A 76 -11.15 25.93 17.31
CA THR A 76 -12.17 26.51 16.43
C THR A 76 -12.94 25.42 15.69
N VAL A 77 -12.25 24.40 15.14
CA VAL A 77 -12.94 23.22 14.54
C VAL A 77 -13.85 22.55 15.56
N ARG A 78 -13.40 22.34 16.79
CA ARG A 78 -14.25 21.78 17.85
C ARG A 78 -15.52 22.61 18.07
N ALA A 79 -15.37 23.93 18.20
CA ALA A 79 -16.49 24.84 18.40
C ALA A 79 -17.48 24.82 17.22
N ASP A 80 -17.00 24.77 15.97
CA ASP A 80 -17.82 24.68 14.77
C ASP A 80 -18.68 23.40 14.72
N PHE A 81 -18.17 22.32 15.31
CA PHE A 81 -18.91 21.05 15.48
C PHE A 81 -19.68 20.96 16.81
N GLY A 82 -19.82 22.07 17.53
CA GLY A 82 -20.60 22.19 18.76
C GLY A 82 -19.97 21.53 19.98
N MET A 83 -18.66 21.32 19.97
CA MET A 83 -17.90 20.75 21.08
C MET A 83 -17.23 21.85 21.90
N ALA A 84 -17.02 21.61 23.19
CA ALA A 84 -16.27 22.54 24.04
C ALA A 84 -14.79 22.57 23.62
N PRO A 85 -14.14 23.74 23.61
CA PRO A 85 -12.71 23.84 23.38
C PRO A 85 -11.95 23.14 24.51
N LYS A 86 -10.74 22.65 24.21
CA LYS A 86 -9.81 22.10 25.19
C LYS A 86 -8.97 23.24 25.75
N GLU A 87 -8.87 23.36 27.06
CA GLU A 87 -8.14 24.46 27.70
C GLU A 87 -6.67 24.12 27.93
N ARG A 88 -6.33 22.82 27.94
CA ARG A 88 -5.00 22.30 28.25
C ARG A 88 -4.66 21.06 27.41
N PHE A 89 -3.38 20.82 27.18
CA PHE A 89 -2.91 19.70 26.35
C PHE A 89 -3.27 18.33 26.96
N GLU A 90 -3.33 18.20 28.29
CA GLU A 90 -3.72 16.96 28.97
C GLU A 90 -5.20 16.62 28.82
N GLU A 91 -6.02 17.55 28.31
CA GLU A 91 -7.43 17.28 27.99
C GLU A 91 -7.61 16.70 26.59
N ILE A 92 -6.55 16.76 25.76
CA ILE A 92 -6.50 16.14 24.43
C ILE A 92 -5.99 14.71 24.56
N VAL A 93 -4.86 14.52 25.25
CA VAL A 93 -4.15 13.24 25.33
C VAL A 93 -3.76 12.89 26.76
N SER A 94 -4.01 11.65 27.16
CA SER A 94 -3.70 11.15 28.51
C SER A 94 -2.21 10.82 28.71
N ASP A 95 -1.48 10.53 27.64
CA ASP A 95 -0.03 10.31 27.69
C ASP A 95 0.71 11.61 28.02
N PRO A 96 1.38 11.70 29.20
CA PRO A 96 2.08 12.92 29.59
C PRO A 96 3.26 13.27 28.68
N LEU A 97 3.88 12.29 28.01
CA LEU A 97 4.99 12.58 27.09
C LEU A 97 4.49 13.20 25.79
N MET A 98 3.38 12.71 25.26
CA MET A 98 2.72 13.30 24.09
C MET A 98 2.18 14.70 24.41
N SER A 99 1.51 14.86 25.55
CA SER A 99 1.01 16.16 26.02
C SER A 99 2.14 17.20 26.10
N ALA A 100 3.24 16.86 26.76
CA ALA A 100 4.42 17.74 26.86
C ALA A 100 5.05 18.05 25.49
N SER A 101 5.03 17.08 24.56
CA SER A 101 5.54 17.28 23.20
C SER A 101 4.68 18.26 22.40
N LEU A 102 3.35 18.17 22.53
CA LEU A 102 2.42 19.12 21.92
C LEU A 102 2.60 20.52 22.50
N GLU A 103 2.71 20.64 23.82
CA GLU A 103 2.97 21.91 24.50
C GLU A 103 4.28 22.54 24.04
N MET A 104 5.34 21.75 23.92
CA MET A 104 6.64 22.21 23.44
C MET A 104 6.58 22.75 22.01
N VAL A 105 5.76 22.17 21.13
CA VAL A 105 5.67 22.54 19.72
C VAL A 105 4.71 23.70 19.48
N TYR A 106 3.52 23.67 20.10
CA TYR A 106 2.45 24.62 19.83
C TYR A 106 2.38 25.78 20.83
N HIS A 107 2.90 25.61 22.05
CA HIS A 107 2.90 26.55 23.18
C HIS A 107 1.52 26.96 23.71
N ASP A 108 0.51 27.04 22.85
CA ASP A 108 -0.88 27.37 23.13
C ASP A 108 -1.76 26.32 22.47
N VAL A 109 -2.71 25.78 23.23
CA VAL A 109 -3.68 24.78 22.76
C VAL A 109 -4.51 25.28 21.57
N ASN A 110 -4.69 26.59 21.44
CA ASN A 110 -5.43 27.23 20.34
C ASN A 110 -4.62 27.37 19.04
N ASN A 111 -3.35 26.93 19.02
CA ASN A 111 -2.53 26.93 17.81
C ASN A 111 -2.43 25.56 17.14
N ILE A 112 -3.02 24.51 17.72
CA ILE A 112 -2.90 23.14 17.22
C ILE A 112 -3.55 23.03 15.85
N ASP A 113 -2.82 22.47 14.87
CA ASP A 113 -3.40 22.13 13.58
C ASP A 113 -4.47 21.02 13.77
N PRO A 114 -5.69 21.15 13.21
CA PRO A 114 -6.78 20.22 13.47
C PRO A 114 -6.44 18.75 13.23
N TRP A 115 -5.66 18.47 12.17
CA TRP A 115 -5.24 17.11 11.85
C TRP A 115 -4.34 16.50 12.93
N VAL A 116 -3.44 17.30 13.52
CA VAL A 116 -2.59 16.86 14.64
C VAL A 116 -3.43 16.70 15.90
N GLY A 117 -4.31 17.65 16.19
CA GLY A 117 -5.20 17.57 17.35
C GLY A 117 -6.08 16.31 17.32
N MET A 118 -6.66 15.97 16.17
CA MET A 118 -7.47 14.76 16.01
C MET A 118 -6.67 13.47 16.18
N LEU A 119 -5.42 13.41 15.70
CA LEU A 119 -4.54 12.24 15.90
C LEU A 119 -4.04 12.11 17.34
N ALA A 120 -3.95 13.22 18.06
CA ALA A 120 -3.49 13.23 19.44
C ALA A 120 -4.59 12.82 20.43
N GLU A 121 -5.86 12.96 20.07
CA GLU A 121 -6.96 12.64 20.99
C GLU A 121 -6.94 11.17 21.42
N ASP A 122 -7.11 10.94 22.73
CA ASP A 122 -7.38 9.60 23.24
C ASP A 122 -8.61 9.01 22.52
N HIS A 123 -8.53 7.74 22.14
CA HIS A 123 -9.62 7.09 21.45
C HIS A 123 -10.85 6.94 22.34
N MET A 124 -12.03 7.03 21.71
CA MET A 124 -13.27 6.64 22.36
C MET A 124 -13.32 5.12 22.57
N SER A 125 -14.11 4.68 23.55
CA SER A 125 -14.30 3.24 23.81
C SER A 125 -14.77 2.51 22.56
N ASP A 126 -14.09 1.40 22.23
CA ASP A 126 -14.35 0.56 21.05
C ASP A 126 -14.34 1.34 19.71
N ALA A 127 -13.51 2.38 19.60
CA ALA A 127 -13.37 3.19 18.40
C ALA A 127 -11.89 3.47 18.06
N LEU A 128 -11.62 3.76 16.79
CA LEU A 128 -10.30 4.19 16.30
C LEU A 128 -10.05 5.69 16.46
N PHE A 129 -11.09 6.46 16.81
CA PHE A 129 -11.02 7.92 16.79
C PHE A 129 -11.28 8.50 18.17
N GLY A 130 -10.64 9.64 18.43
CA GLY A 130 -11.06 10.57 19.46
C GLY A 130 -12.37 11.29 19.11
N GLU A 131 -12.88 12.06 20.07
CA GLU A 131 -14.17 12.75 20.00
C GLU A 131 -14.33 13.64 18.75
N THR A 132 -13.30 14.43 18.42
CA THR A 132 -13.36 15.41 17.33
C THR A 132 -13.42 14.72 15.98
N ALA A 133 -12.51 13.76 15.73
CA ALA A 133 -12.50 13.00 14.48
C ALA A 133 -13.80 12.21 14.32
N MET A 134 -14.29 11.57 15.39
CA MET A 134 -15.54 10.82 15.37
C MET A 134 -16.72 11.73 14.97
N ARG A 135 -16.84 12.90 15.59
CA ARG A 135 -17.94 13.85 15.30
C ARG A 135 -17.90 14.35 13.85
N ILE A 136 -16.72 14.67 13.32
CA ILE A 136 -16.56 15.14 11.94
C ILE A 136 -16.94 14.04 10.95
N ILE A 137 -16.43 12.82 11.17
CA ILE A 137 -16.70 11.65 10.34
C ILE A 137 -18.19 11.32 10.37
N GLU A 138 -18.80 11.24 11.55
CA GLU A 138 -20.23 10.97 11.71
C GLU A 138 -21.07 12.00 10.95
N HIS A 139 -20.82 13.29 11.16
CA HIS A 139 -21.54 14.36 10.47
C HIS A 139 -21.39 14.24 8.94
N GLN A 140 -20.17 14.00 8.44
CA GLN A 140 -19.90 13.87 7.02
C GLN A 140 -20.59 12.64 6.40
N PHE A 141 -20.54 11.48 7.06
CA PHE A 141 -21.17 10.25 6.57
C PHE A 141 -22.71 10.32 6.63
N ILE A 142 -23.28 10.93 7.67
CA ILE A 142 -24.72 11.19 7.74
C ILE A 142 -25.14 12.12 6.61
N ALA A 143 -24.43 13.22 6.37
CA ALA A 143 -24.74 14.16 5.30
C ALA A 143 -24.65 13.51 3.91
N LEU A 144 -23.65 12.66 3.67
CA LEU A 144 -23.53 11.89 2.42
C LEU A 144 -24.71 10.93 2.24
N ARG A 145 -25.09 10.20 3.29
CA ARG A 145 -26.21 9.25 3.24
C ARG A 145 -27.54 9.95 3.02
N ASP A 146 -27.85 10.95 3.84
CA ASP A 146 -29.16 11.61 3.87
C ASP A 146 -29.34 12.58 2.69
N GLY A 147 -28.23 13.14 2.19
CA GLY A 147 -28.20 14.01 1.02
C GLY A 147 -28.17 13.28 -0.33
N ASP A 148 -27.90 11.97 -0.34
CA ASP A 148 -27.87 11.19 -1.56
C ASP A 148 -29.25 10.64 -1.93
N ARG A 149 -29.84 11.23 -2.98
CA ARG A 149 -31.09 10.76 -3.58
C ARG A 149 -30.99 9.32 -4.09
N PHE A 150 -29.79 8.85 -4.44
CA PHE A 150 -29.53 7.51 -4.93
C PHE A 150 -29.00 6.56 -3.84
N TYR A 151 -29.03 6.96 -2.57
CA TYR A 151 -28.73 6.05 -1.48
C TYR A 151 -29.65 4.83 -1.56
N TYR A 152 -29.09 3.62 -1.52
CA TYR A 152 -29.80 2.40 -1.89
C TYR A 152 -31.06 2.13 -1.03
N GLU A 153 -31.08 2.56 0.23
CA GLU A 153 -32.28 2.43 1.08
C GLU A 153 -33.43 3.35 0.61
N ASN A 154 -33.11 4.46 -0.06
CA ASN A 154 -34.07 5.43 -0.61
C ASN A 154 -34.52 5.13 -2.04
N ASP A 155 -33.81 4.26 -2.78
CA ASP A 155 -34.09 3.99 -4.19
C ASP A 155 -35.51 3.38 -4.37
N PRO A 156 -36.42 4.02 -5.13
CA PRO A 156 -37.78 3.52 -5.33
C PRO A 156 -37.85 2.35 -6.33
N TRP A 157 -36.80 2.08 -7.09
CA TRP A 157 -36.73 0.97 -8.05
C TRP A 157 -36.25 -0.33 -7.43
N LEU A 158 -35.67 -0.28 -6.22
CA LEU A 158 -35.32 -1.47 -5.45
C LEU A 158 -36.48 -1.92 -4.57
N THR A 159 -36.83 -3.20 -4.68
CA THR A 159 -37.75 -3.87 -3.76
C THR A 159 -37.15 -3.98 -2.36
N GLN A 160 -38.00 -4.21 -1.35
CA GLN A 160 -37.52 -4.41 0.02
C GLN A 160 -36.65 -5.67 0.16
N GLU A 161 -36.93 -6.70 -0.64
CA GLU A 161 -36.13 -7.93 -0.69
C GLU A 161 -34.73 -7.65 -1.25
N GLU A 162 -34.63 -6.87 -2.34
CA GLU A 162 -33.34 -6.46 -2.90
C GLU A 162 -32.55 -5.58 -1.93
N LYS A 163 -33.19 -4.64 -1.24
CA LYS A 163 -32.53 -3.82 -0.21
C LYS A 163 -31.99 -4.68 0.94
N ALA A 164 -32.78 -5.63 1.42
CA ALA A 164 -32.35 -6.58 2.45
C ALA A 164 -31.19 -7.45 1.95
N TRP A 165 -31.23 -7.90 0.70
CA TRP A 165 -30.14 -8.63 0.07
C TRP A 165 -28.86 -7.79 -0.04
N ILE A 166 -28.95 -6.53 -0.50
CA ILE A 166 -27.81 -5.60 -0.58
C ILE A 166 -27.19 -5.43 0.81
N LYS A 167 -28.01 -5.10 1.81
CA LYS A 167 -27.57 -4.90 3.21
C LYS A 167 -26.91 -6.13 3.82
N GLY A 168 -27.29 -7.32 3.36
CA GLY A 168 -26.70 -8.59 3.80
C GLY A 168 -25.37 -8.95 3.14
N ASN A 169 -24.94 -8.28 2.07
CA ASN A 169 -23.66 -8.58 1.41
C ASN A 169 -22.48 -8.07 2.26
N ARG A 170 -21.50 -8.95 2.48
CA ARG A 170 -20.22 -8.60 3.12
C ARG A 170 -19.15 -8.35 2.07
N LEU A 171 -18.11 -7.60 2.43
CA LEU A 171 -16.92 -7.47 1.57
C LEU A 171 -16.28 -8.85 1.30
N ALA A 172 -16.35 -9.78 2.26
CA ALA A 172 -15.93 -11.17 2.09
C ALA A 172 -16.66 -11.88 0.94
N ASP A 173 -17.96 -11.67 0.79
CA ASP A 173 -18.76 -12.28 -0.28
C ASP A 173 -18.34 -11.75 -1.66
N ILE A 174 -18.05 -10.45 -1.73
CA ILE A 174 -17.55 -9.82 -2.96
C ILE A 174 -16.19 -10.43 -3.32
N ILE A 175 -15.28 -10.56 -2.37
CA ILE A 175 -13.96 -11.15 -2.61
C ILE A 175 -14.10 -12.60 -3.10
N ARG A 176 -14.89 -13.44 -2.42
CA ARG A 176 -15.08 -14.86 -2.82
C ARG A 176 -15.71 -15.04 -4.19
N ARG A 177 -16.57 -14.12 -4.62
CA ARG A 177 -17.17 -14.16 -5.97
C ARG A 177 -16.16 -13.84 -7.08
N ASN A 178 -15.10 -13.10 -6.78
CA ASN A 178 -14.19 -12.55 -7.78
C ASN A 178 -12.75 -13.10 -7.70
N CYS A 179 -12.38 -13.69 -6.57
CA CYS A 179 -11.03 -14.17 -6.29
C CYS A 179 -11.08 -15.62 -5.77
N PRO A 180 -10.20 -16.52 -6.24
CA PRO A 180 -10.13 -17.91 -5.78
C PRO A 180 -9.44 -18.04 -4.41
N ILE A 181 -9.97 -17.34 -3.38
CA ILE A 181 -9.44 -17.35 -2.02
C ILE A 181 -10.31 -18.27 -1.14
N SER A 182 -9.73 -19.38 -0.67
CA SER A 182 -10.43 -20.38 0.15
C SER A 182 -10.35 -20.13 1.67
N CYS A 183 -9.48 -19.23 2.11
CA CYS A 183 -9.10 -19.04 3.51
C CYS A 183 -9.48 -17.67 4.10
N LEU A 184 -10.44 -16.98 3.48
CA LEU A 184 -10.90 -15.65 3.91
C LEU A 184 -12.00 -15.76 4.98
N HIS A 185 -11.87 -14.98 6.05
CA HIS A 185 -12.89 -14.84 7.09
C HIS A 185 -14.10 -14.01 6.63
N ASP A 186 -15.24 -14.14 7.31
CA ASP A 186 -16.46 -13.36 6.99
C ASP A 186 -16.35 -11.89 7.44
N GLU A 187 -15.55 -11.60 8.46
CA GLU A 187 -15.35 -10.27 9.03
C GLU A 187 -13.96 -9.72 8.66
N VAL A 188 -13.80 -9.35 7.40
CA VAL A 188 -12.49 -8.97 6.82
C VAL A 188 -11.88 -7.68 7.37
N PHE A 189 -12.59 -6.91 8.18
CA PHE A 189 -12.05 -5.72 8.85
C PHE A 189 -11.48 -6.02 10.24
N ILE A 190 -11.71 -7.22 10.78
CA ILE A 190 -11.14 -7.65 12.06
C ILE A 190 -10.07 -8.68 11.75
N ALA A 191 -8.81 -8.34 12.05
CA ALA A 191 -7.69 -9.23 11.83
C ALA A 191 -7.86 -10.53 12.63
N GLN A 192 -7.90 -11.65 11.93
CA GLN A 192 -8.06 -12.98 12.52
C GLN A 192 -7.01 -13.96 11.95
N PRO A 193 -6.43 -14.86 12.76
CA PRO A 193 -5.52 -15.88 12.27
C PRO A 193 -6.17 -16.76 11.20
N ILE A 194 -5.42 -17.14 10.16
CA ILE A 194 -5.96 -17.99 9.10
C ILE A 194 -6.25 -19.40 9.66
N ALA A 195 -7.50 -19.86 9.54
CA ALA A 195 -7.93 -21.18 10.04
C ALA A 195 -7.40 -22.36 9.21
N VAL A 196 -7.01 -22.12 7.94
CA VAL A 196 -6.48 -23.12 7.01
C VAL A 196 -5.29 -22.52 6.27
N THR A 197 -4.10 -23.13 6.39
CA THR A 197 -2.91 -22.65 5.68
C THR A 197 -3.21 -22.54 4.18
N PRO A 198 -3.07 -21.36 3.56
CA PRO A 198 -3.31 -21.22 2.14
C PRO A 198 -2.32 -22.11 1.38
N THR A 199 -2.81 -22.97 0.48
CA THR A 199 -1.95 -23.61 -0.52
C THR A 199 -1.63 -22.61 -1.62
N VAL A 200 -1.08 -21.45 -1.25
CA VAL A 200 -0.46 -20.57 -2.23
C VAL A 200 0.95 -21.11 -2.38
N ALA A 201 1.24 -21.73 -3.53
CA ALA A 201 2.59 -22.11 -3.87
C ALA A 201 3.43 -20.83 -3.97
N THR A 202 4.03 -20.43 -2.85
CA THR A 202 5.04 -19.38 -2.84
C THR A 202 6.14 -19.84 -3.75
N ALA A 203 6.31 -19.17 -4.89
CA ALA A 203 7.41 -19.48 -5.77
C ALA A 203 8.72 -19.26 -4.98
N GLU A 204 9.54 -20.30 -4.87
CA GLU A 204 10.81 -20.23 -4.16
C GLU A 204 11.74 -19.22 -4.87
N ALA A 205 12.47 -18.38 -4.12
CA ALA A 205 13.32 -17.37 -4.73
C ALA A 205 14.47 -18.01 -5.54
N LEU A 206 14.71 -17.52 -6.77
CA LEU A 206 15.83 -17.94 -7.62
C LEU A 206 16.91 -16.84 -7.68
N PRO A 207 18.06 -16.98 -6.99
CA PRO A 207 19.12 -15.99 -7.03
C PRO A 207 19.89 -16.03 -8.36
N PHE A 208 20.03 -14.88 -9.01
CA PHE A 208 20.90 -14.68 -10.18
C PHE A 208 21.36 -13.21 -10.27
N SER A 209 22.35 -12.97 -11.13
CA SER A 209 22.85 -11.63 -11.45
C SER A 209 22.81 -11.35 -12.96
N VAL A 210 22.72 -10.06 -13.31
CA VAL A 210 22.65 -9.54 -14.69
C VAL A 210 23.80 -8.58 -14.93
N PHE A 211 24.56 -8.77 -16.01
CA PHE A 211 25.65 -7.87 -16.37
C PHE A 211 25.95 -7.88 -17.89
N PRO A 212 26.48 -6.79 -18.48
CA PRO A 212 26.78 -5.51 -17.84
C PRO A 212 25.51 -4.73 -17.51
N ASN A 213 25.60 -3.88 -16.48
CA ASN A 213 24.60 -2.88 -16.18
C ASN A 213 25.32 -1.54 -15.94
N PRO A 214 25.21 -0.55 -16.85
CA PRO A 214 24.30 -0.49 -18.00
C PRO A 214 24.65 -1.46 -19.14
N ALA A 215 23.62 -1.94 -19.85
CA ALA A 215 23.69 -2.79 -21.02
C ALA A 215 23.44 -1.99 -22.30
N GLN A 216 24.08 -2.38 -23.41
CA GLN A 216 23.78 -1.84 -24.75
C GLN A 216 22.96 -2.87 -25.54
N ASP A 217 23.65 -3.79 -26.21
CA ASP A 217 23.03 -4.74 -27.13
C ASP A 217 22.86 -6.13 -26.51
N ARG A 218 23.41 -6.37 -25.31
CA ARG A 218 23.35 -7.68 -24.65
C ARG A 218 23.44 -7.57 -23.14
N ILE A 219 22.87 -8.58 -22.49
CA ILE A 219 23.06 -8.89 -21.07
C ILE A 219 23.51 -10.34 -20.92
N ASN A 220 24.19 -10.63 -19.82
CA ASN A 220 24.57 -11.96 -19.41
C ASN A 220 23.89 -12.28 -18.09
N LEU A 221 23.31 -13.47 -18.00
CA LEU A 221 22.69 -13.98 -16.78
C LEU A 221 23.61 -15.01 -16.13
N GLN A 222 23.96 -14.79 -14.87
CA GLN A 222 24.66 -15.76 -14.05
C GLN A 222 23.73 -16.25 -12.96
N LEU A 223 23.30 -17.50 -13.06
CA LEU A 223 22.51 -18.15 -12.03
C LEU A 223 23.43 -18.59 -10.89
N GLY A 224 22.97 -18.48 -9.64
CA GLY A 224 23.72 -18.96 -8.47
C GLY A 224 23.77 -20.49 -8.35
N GLN A 225 23.09 -21.21 -9.26
CA GLN A 225 22.96 -22.66 -9.26
C GLN A 225 22.83 -23.19 -10.70
N GLU A 226 23.10 -24.48 -10.91
CA GLU A 226 22.84 -25.15 -12.18
C GLU A 226 21.33 -25.27 -12.44
N LEU A 227 20.97 -25.28 -13.72
CA LEU A 227 19.59 -25.47 -14.15
C LEU A 227 19.17 -26.93 -13.95
N SER A 228 18.29 -27.19 -12.98
CA SER A 228 17.67 -28.52 -12.79
C SER A 228 16.65 -28.85 -13.89
N ALA A 229 16.06 -27.82 -14.48
CA ALA A 229 15.03 -27.90 -15.50
C ALA A 229 15.18 -26.77 -16.52
N LYS A 230 14.26 -26.68 -17.48
CA LYS A 230 14.22 -25.56 -18.41
C LYS A 230 13.80 -24.29 -17.67
N ALA A 231 14.51 -23.20 -17.92
CA ALA A 231 14.16 -21.89 -17.39
C ALA A 231 13.56 -21.02 -18.49
N ILE A 232 12.54 -20.24 -18.14
CA ILE A 232 11.98 -19.20 -19.01
C ILE A 232 12.55 -17.88 -18.53
N VAL A 233 13.26 -17.21 -19.42
CA VAL A 233 13.71 -15.83 -19.22
C VAL A 233 12.72 -14.90 -19.91
N ARG A 234 12.26 -13.89 -19.18
CA ARG A 234 11.39 -12.82 -19.68
C ARG A 234 12.05 -11.49 -19.39
N ILE A 235 12.05 -10.57 -20.35
CA ILE A 235 12.45 -9.18 -20.11
C ILE A 235 11.20 -8.32 -20.26
N THR A 236 10.96 -7.45 -19.29
CA THR A 236 9.91 -6.44 -19.36
C THR A 236 10.49 -5.04 -19.41
N ASP A 237 9.78 -4.13 -20.06
CA ASP A 237 10.02 -2.69 -19.93
C ASP A 237 9.54 -2.17 -18.56
N SER A 238 9.74 -0.87 -18.30
CA SER A 238 9.31 -0.19 -17.07
C SER A 238 7.78 -0.14 -16.87
N TYR A 239 7.00 -0.56 -17.87
CA TYR A 239 5.54 -0.64 -17.81
C TYR A 239 5.06 -2.09 -17.64
N GLY A 240 5.96 -3.04 -17.38
CA GLY A 240 5.66 -4.46 -17.24
C GLY A 240 5.32 -5.17 -18.55
N ARG A 241 5.51 -4.52 -19.72
CA ARG A 241 5.24 -5.16 -21.02
C ARG A 241 6.40 -6.08 -21.36
N GLU A 242 6.08 -7.32 -21.71
CA GLU A 242 7.07 -8.29 -22.16
C GLU A 242 7.67 -7.84 -23.50
N VAL A 243 8.96 -7.56 -23.50
CA VAL A 243 9.73 -7.18 -24.70
C VAL A 243 10.55 -8.35 -25.24
N LEU A 244 10.86 -9.35 -24.41
CA LEU A 244 11.58 -10.55 -24.81
C LEU A 244 11.14 -11.72 -23.96
N ARG A 245 11.01 -12.90 -24.57
CA ARG A 245 10.83 -14.17 -23.89
C ARG A 245 11.68 -15.26 -24.56
N ARG A 246 12.48 -15.96 -23.77
CA ARG A 246 13.40 -17.00 -24.24
C ARG A 246 13.43 -18.17 -23.28
N GLU A 247 13.49 -19.38 -23.84
CA GLU A 247 13.68 -20.61 -23.08
C GLU A 247 15.16 -20.98 -23.05
N ILE A 248 15.69 -21.31 -21.87
CA ILE A 248 17.07 -21.74 -21.65
C ILE A 248 17.04 -23.18 -21.14
N ALA A 249 17.76 -24.07 -21.81
CA ALA A 249 17.81 -25.49 -21.48
C ALA A 249 18.96 -25.83 -20.52
N SER A 250 18.77 -26.86 -19.70
CA SER A 250 19.67 -27.25 -18.60
C SER A 250 21.04 -27.80 -19.01
N HIS A 251 21.27 -28.08 -20.30
CA HIS A 251 22.45 -28.84 -20.75
C HIS A 251 23.57 -28.01 -21.40
N SER A 252 23.46 -26.66 -21.44
CA SER A 252 24.61 -25.84 -21.82
C SER A 252 25.42 -25.49 -20.58
N GLY A 253 26.55 -26.17 -20.36
CA GLY A 253 27.54 -25.82 -19.33
C GLY A 253 28.22 -24.45 -19.53
N GLU A 254 27.62 -23.56 -20.31
CA GLU A 254 28.10 -22.21 -20.60
C GLU A 254 27.27 -21.22 -19.78
N GLN A 255 27.69 -21.01 -18.53
CA GLN A 255 27.36 -19.78 -17.80
C GLN A 255 28.52 -18.78 -17.95
N PRO A 256 28.24 -17.48 -18.08
CA PRO A 256 26.91 -16.87 -18.03
C PRO A 256 26.14 -16.97 -19.36
N PHE A 257 24.80 -16.94 -19.30
CA PHE A 257 23.94 -17.01 -20.48
C PHE A 257 23.83 -15.65 -21.16
N ALA A 258 24.32 -15.53 -22.39
CA ALA A 258 24.19 -14.32 -23.19
C ALA A 258 22.78 -14.18 -23.81
N ILE A 259 22.18 -13.01 -23.62
CA ILE A 259 20.90 -12.61 -24.20
C ILE A 259 21.12 -11.31 -24.97
N ASP A 260 20.99 -11.39 -26.29
CA ASP A 260 20.98 -10.21 -27.14
C ASP A 260 19.64 -9.47 -26.98
N LEU A 261 19.74 -8.16 -26.81
CA LEU A 261 18.61 -7.25 -26.71
C LEU A 261 18.26 -6.73 -28.10
N ASP A 262 16.97 -6.56 -28.37
CA ASP A 262 16.54 -5.94 -29.63
C ASP A 262 17.06 -4.48 -29.70
N GLY A 263 17.74 -4.16 -30.80
CA GLY A 263 18.30 -2.83 -31.06
C GLY A 263 17.24 -1.71 -31.12
N SER A 264 15.99 -2.06 -31.44
CA SER A 264 14.85 -1.13 -31.50
C SER A 264 14.30 -0.72 -30.13
N LEU A 265 14.67 -1.43 -29.06
CA LEU A 265 14.24 -1.09 -27.72
C LEU A 265 14.73 0.32 -27.35
N PRO A 266 13.93 1.14 -26.64
CA PRO A 266 14.39 2.43 -26.15
C PRO A 266 15.41 2.26 -25.01
N ALA A 267 16.24 3.27 -24.79
CA ALA A 267 17.02 3.37 -23.57
C ALA A 267 16.08 3.53 -22.36
N GLY A 268 16.36 2.84 -21.25
CA GLY A 268 15.46 2.82 -20.11
C GLY A 268 15.75 1.71 -19.11
N LEU A 269 14.92 1.63 -18.07
CA LEU A 269 14.96 0.57 -17.09
C LEU A 269 14.19 -0.65 -17.61
N TYR A 270 14.81 -1.82 -17.51
CA TYR A 270 14.23 -3.11 -17.84
C TYR A 270 14.41 -4.07 -16.67
N ARG A 271 13.56 -5.08 -16.60
CA ARG A 271 13.63 -6.14 -15.58
C ARG A 271 13.72 -7.50 -16.25
N VAL A 272 14.69 -8.29 -15.85
CA VAL A 272 14.80 -9.69 -16.25
C VAL A 272 14.12 -10.54 -15.20
N PHE A 273 13.24 -11.45 -15.63
CA PHE A 273 12.68 -12.52 -14.82
C PHE A 273 13.25 -13.84 -15.29
N VAL A 274 13.63 -14.69 -14.33
CA VAL A 274 13.99 -16.09 -14.60
C VAL A 274 13.02 -16.95 -13.81
N VAL A 275 12.22 -17.74 -14.54
CA VAL A 275 11.26 -18.69 -13.99
C VAL A 275 11.75 -20.10 -14.26
N MET A 276 11.92 -20.90 -13.22
CA MET A 276 12.37 -22.29 -13.33
C MET A 276 11.60 -23.14 -12.33
N ASP A 277 10.88 -24.15 -12.80
CA ASP A 277 9.97 -24.95 -11.95
C ASP A 277 8.99 -24.06 -11.16
N SER A 278 8.99 -24.19 -9.83
CA SER A 278 8.27 -23.30 -8.90
C SER A 278 9.14 -22.16 -8.38
N LYS A 279 10.29 -21.87 -9.00
CA LYS A 279 11.21 -20.80 -8.58
C LYS A 279 11.14 -19.60 -9.49
N VAL A 280 11.14 -18.41 -8.90
CA VAL A 280 11.16 -17.14 -9.64
C VAL A 280 12.24 -16.24 -9.06
N GLY A 281 13.03 -15.64 -9.95
CA GLY A 281 13.93 -14.55 -9.63
C GLY A 281 13.68 -13.38 -10.55
N HIS A 282 14.03 -12.18 -10.10
CA HIS A 282 14.10 -11.01 -10.98
C HIS A 282 15.32 -10.13 -10.67
N GLN A 283 15.81 -9.41 -11.68
CA GLN A 283 16.90 -8.43 -11.54
C GLN A 283 16.69 -7.26 -12.52
N PRO A 284 16.86 -6.00 -12.06
CA PRO A 284 16.80 -4.84 -12.95
C PRO A 284 18.11 -4.66 -13.73
N PHE A 285 18.02 -4.06 -14.92
CA PHE A 285 19.17 -3.51 -15.65
C PHE A 285 18.77 -2.25 -16.43
N ILE A 286 19.74 -1.36 -16.66
CA ILE A 286 19.56 -0.15 -17.46
C ILE A 286 20.05 -0.45 -18.87
N ARG A 287 19.21 -0.24 -19.89
CA ARG A 287 19.63 -0.24 -21.28
C ARG A 287 19.99 1.18 -21.72
N VAL A 288 21.14 1.35 -22.36
CA VAL A 288 21.57 2.60 -22.99
C VAL A 288 21.65 2.41 -24.51
N SER A 289 21.47 3.48 -25.28
CA SER A 289 21.61 3.43 -26.74
C SER A 289 23.04 3.07 -27.13
N ALA A 290 23.20 2.23 -28.15
CA ALA A 290 24.48 2.11 -28.85
C ALA A 290 24.76 3.46 -29.54
N ASN A 291 25.93 4.06 -29.26
CA ASN A 291 26.40 5.28 -29.93
C ASN A 291 26.77 5.00 -31.40
#